data_AF-A0A438ZKW9-F1
#
_entry.id   AF-A0A438ZKW9-F1
#
_cell.length_a   1.000
_cell.length_b   1.000
_cell.length_c   1.000
_cell.angle_alpha   90.00
_cell.angle_beta   90.00
_cell.angle_gamma   90.00
#
_symmetry.space_group_name_H-M   'P 1'
#
loop_
_entity.id
_entity.type
_entity.pdbx_description
1 polymer ?
#
loop_
_entity_poly.entity_id
_entity_poly.type
_entity_poly.pdbx_seq_one_letter_code
_entity_poly.pdbx_strand_id
1 'polypeptide(L)'
;MGSFFSLGKSSNDTQENPKDALKKEEALKKVQEENAKLNRDKTDLTRERDKLTDQNKTLTETNQKLTTEKERLERESKNLATDKENLTNQLNASQKQVNELKNSKQVLENEKAELTNENTKLKNEKTDLTEKNQRLTTEKTELNNKITGLATEKERLSTEKENLTKDKENLTTDLSTAESQAEQTSQKLNELEQRHAPYKKLEKLYEVFLEVRECLNFNFVATTHSAMDLIASVLSDSKYYLENLYNKASQELSDKRSDKGEKLAELFDLLFEYIKDSKFERLKEPSAYDHSCKTLYPEQNASQKMQRVVLRGYKHNDKVYYTIVDMGS
;
A
#
# COMPACT_ATOMS: atom_id res chain seq x y z
N MET A 1 58.60 -70.80 151.60
CA MET A 1 58.35 -71.44 152.91
C MET A 1 58.04 -72.91 152.66
N GLY A 2 58.62 -73.83 153.44
CA GLY A 2 58.32 -75.27 153.37
C GLY A 2 58.82 -75.97 152.08
N SER A 3 59.03 -77.29 152.08
CA SER A 3 59.19 -78.18 153.23
C SER A 3 60.12 -79.34 152.86
N PHE A 4 60.77 -79.91 153.87
CA PHE A 4 61.35 -81.25 153.77
C PHE A 4 60.26 -82.27 153.41
N PHE A 5 60.63 -83.28 152.62
CA PHE A 5 60.42 -84.68 153.02
C PHE A 5 61.68 -85.48 152.65
N SER A 6 61.92 -86.58 153.36
CA SER A 6 63.18 -87.34 153.28
C SER A 6 62.92 -88.84 153.40
N LEU A 7 63.96 -89.62 153.10
CA LEU A 7 64.13 -91.05 153.43
C LEU A 7 63.19 -92.03 152.72
N GLY A 8 63.75 -92.64 151.67
CA GLY A 8 63.31 -93.93 151.12
C GLY A 8 64.53 -94.72 150.64
N LYS A 9 65.41 -95.18 151.56
CA LYS A 9 66.50 -96.11 151.20
C LYS A 9 65.97 -97.54 151.14
N SER A 10 65.62 -98.01 149.96
CA SER A 10 65.52 -99.46 149.68
C SER A 10 66.93 -100.05 149.52
N SER A 11 67.10 -101.31 149.93
CA SER A 11 68.38 -102.01 149.93
C SER A 11 68.61 -102.77 148.61
N ASN A 12 69.90 -102.86 148.23
CA ASN A 12 70.61 -103.88 147.44
C ASN A 12 69.94 -104.77 146.37
N ASP A 13 70.77 -105.09 145.37
CA ASP A 13 70.85 -106.39 144.68
C ASP A 13 69.65 -106.89 143.88
N THR A 14 69.22 -106.10 142.90
CA THR A 14 68.95 -106.69 141.58
C THR A 14 70.28 -106.76 140.82
N GLN A 15 70.92 -107.93 140.80
CA GLN A 15 71.98 -108.18 139.81
C GLN A 15 71.35 -108.11 138.42
N GLU A 16 71.85 -107.23 137.54
CA GLU A 16 71.38 -107.17 136.15
C GLU A 16 71.78 -108.44 135.40
N ASN A 17 70.85 -109.40 135.34
CA ASN A 17 70.93 -110.52 134.42
C ASN A 17 71.04 -109.96 132.99
N PRO A 18 72.13 -110.20 132.25
CA PRO A 18 72.42 -109.47 131.00
C PRO A 18 71.34 -109.64 129.92
N LYS A 19 70.48 -110.67 130.02
CA LYS A 19 69.34 -110.86 129.10
C LYS A 19 68.22 -109.82 129.22
N ASP A 20 67.95 -109.27 130.40
CA ASP A 20 66.85 -108.30 130.56
C ASP A 20 67.31 -106.84 130.38
N ALA A 21 68.60 -106.56 130.63
CA ALA A 21 69.25 -105.35 130.12
C ALA A 21 69.17 -105.30 128.58
N LEU A 22 69.56 -106.40 127.90
CA LEU A 22 69.46 -106.55 126.45
C LEU A 22 68.05 -106.26 125.91
N LYS A 23 66.99 -106.86 126.49
CA LYS A 23 65.61 -106.58 126.05
C LYS A 23 65.19 -105.12 126.22
N LYS A 24 65.61 -104.49 127.31
CA LYS A 24 65.29 -103.08 127.60
C LYS A 24 66.06 -102.14 126.67
N GLU A 25 67.28 -102.51 126.30
CA GLU A 25 68.10 -101.83 125.30
C GLU A 25 67.53 -102.01 123.88
N GLU A 26 67.08 -103.21 123.48
CA GLU A 26 66.36 -103.45 122.22
C GLU A 26 65.08 -102.60 122.13
N ALA A 27 64.29 -102.56 123.20
CA ALA A 27 63.08 -101.73 123.26
C ALA A 27 63.39 -100.23 123.16
N LEU A 28 64.42 -99.76 123.89
CA LEU A 28 64.87 -98.37 123.84
C LEU A 28 65.38 -98.00 122.44
N LYS A 29 66.18 -98.88 121.82
CA LYS A 29 66.73 -98.72 120.47
C LYS A 29 65.62 -98.66 119.42
N LYS A 30 64.61 -99.53 119.51
CA LYS A 30 63.43 -99.47 118.63
C LYS A 30 62.65 -98.16 118.81
N VAL A 31 62.47 -97.68 120.05
CA VAL A 31 61.84 -96.37 120.32
C VAL A 31 62.71 -95.21 119.81
N GLN A 32 64.04 -95.32 119.83
CA GLN A 32 64.94 -94.34 119.22
C GLN A 32 64.86 -94.36 117.69
N GLU A 33 64.77 -95.53 117.06
CA GLU A 33 64.58 -95.69 115.61
C GLU A 33 63.22 -95.15 115.15
N GLU A 34 62.15 -95.40 115.91
CA GLU A 34 60.81 -94.84 115.66
C GLU A 34 60.78 -93.32 115.88
N ASN A 35 61.44 -92.78 116.92
CA ASN A 35 61.60 -91.33 117.07
C ASN A 35 62.45 -90.71 115.95
N ALA A 36 63.51 -91.37 115.49
CA ALA A 36 64.32 -90.90 114.37
C ALA A 36 63.52 -90.90 113.07
N LYS A 37 62.64 -91.88 112.85
CA LYS A 37 61.69 -91.89 111.73
C LYS A 37 60.66 -90.76 111.86
N LEU A 38 59.96 -90.66 113.00
CA LEU A 38 58.94 -89.64 113.22
C LEU A 38 59.49 -88.21 113.08
N ASN A 39 60.75 -87.97 113.45
CA ASN A 39 61.41 -86.68 113.20
C ASN A 39 61.72 -86.44 111.72
N ARG A 40 62.10 -87.45 110.92
CA ARG A 40 62.22 -87.32 109.46
C ARG A 40 60.86 -86.97 108.85
N ASP A 41 59.84 -87.78 109.13
CA ASP A 41 58.46 -87.62 108.65
C ASP A 41 57.93 -86.21 109.00
N LYS A 42 58.22 -85.71 110.21
CA LYS A 42 57.90 -84.33 110.64
C LYS A 42 58.65 -83.25 109.83
N THR A 43 59.93 -83.44 109.50
CA THR A 43 60.65 -82.49 108.64
C THR A 43 60.13 -82.50 107.20
N ASP A 44 59.73 -83.65 106.67
CA ASP A 44 59.21 -83.76 105.30
C ASP A 44 57.79 -83.17 105.18
N LEU A 45 56.93 -83.39 106.18
CA LEU A 45 55.65 -82.69 106.32
C LEU A 45 55.83 -81.16 106.45
N THR A 46 56.92 -80.70 107.07
CA THR A 46 57.24 -79.26 107.13
C THR A 46 57.64 -78.73 105.75
N ARG A 47 58.50 -79.45 105.01
CA ARG A 47 58.90 -79.09 103.64
C ARG A 47 57.70 -79.01 102.68
N GLU A 48 56.80 -79.98 102.72
CA GLU A 48 55.59 -79.98 101.88
C GLU A 48 54.59 -78.89 102.31
N ARG A 49 54.46 -78.58 103.61
CA ARG A 49 53.69 -77.40 104.07
C ARG A 49 54.22 -76.11 103.46
N ASP A 50 55.54 -75.92 103.46
CA ASP A 50 56.16 -74.68 102.98
C ASP A 50 55.97 -74.54 101.46
N LYS A 51 56.22 -75.62 100.72
CA LYS A 51 55.95 -75.74 99.28
C LYS A 51 54.47 -75.48 98.92
N LEU A 52 53.52 -76.02 99.70
CA LEU A 52 52.09 -75.72 99.54
C LEU A 52 51.75 -74.25 99.88
N THR A 53 52.48 -73.63 100.80
CA THR A 53 52.31 -72.21 101.17
C THR A 53 52.75 -71.30 100.02
N ASP A 54 53.91 -71.56 99.42
CA ASP A 54 54.41 -70.83 98.24
C ASP A 54 53.51 -71.04 97.01
N GLN A 55 52.99 -72.26 96.80
CA GLN A 55 52.01 -72.54 95.76
C GLN A 55 50.71 -71.76 95.96
N ASN A 56 50.16 -71.74 97.19
CA ASN A 56 48.95 -70.97 97.51
C ASN A 56 49.16 -69.45 97.34
N LYS A 57 50.35 -68.94 97.70
CA LYS A 57 50.72 -67.54 97.45
C LYS A 57 50.75 -67.23 95.95
N THR A 58 51.44 -68.06 95.16
CA THR A 58 51.54 -67.91 93.70
C THR A 58 50.18 -67.98 93.02
N LEU A 59 49.30 -68.89 93.47
CA LEU A 59 47.92 -69.00 92.99
C LEU A 59 47.08 -67.76 93.35
N THR A 60 47.25 -67.21 94.55
CA THR A 60 46.57 -65.99 95.00
C THR A 60 46.98 -64.78 94.15
N GLU A 61 48.28 -64.57 93.93
CA GLU A 61 48.80 -63.51 93.06
C GLU A 61 48.33 -63.66 91.60
N THR A 62 48.23 -64.90 91.12
CA THR A 62 47.72 -65.20 89.76
C THR A 62 46.23 -64.88 89.65
N ASN A 63 45.42 -65.30 90.62
CA ASN A 63 43.99 -64.99 90.65
C ASN A 63 43.72 -63.49 90.75
N GLN A 64 44.52 -62.73 91.52
CA GLN A 64 44.43 -61.26 91.55
C GLN A 64 44.71 -60.64 90.17
N LYS A 65 45.78 -61.07 89.48
CA LYS A 65 46.12 -60.60 88.12
C LYS A 65 45.00 -60.91 87.11
N LEU A 66 44.43 -62.12 87.16
CA LEU A 66 43.32 -62.53 86.30
C LEU A 66 42.04 -61.73 86.56
N THR A 67 41.73 -61.39 87.81
CA THR A 67 40.59 -60.51 88.15
C THR A 67 40.76 -59.12 87.57
N THR A 68 41.93 -58.49 87.77
CA THR A 68 42.21 -57.15 87.21
C THR A 68 42.15 -57.13 85.68
N GLU A 69 42.65 -58.18 85.02
CA GLU A 69 42.61 -58.29 83.56
C GLU A 69 41.17 -58.51 83.05
N LYS A 70 40.36 -59.32 83.75
CA LYS A 70 38.92 -59.47 83.44
C LYS A 70 38.19 -58.13 83.55
N GLU A 71 38.43 -57.36 84.62
CA GLU A 71 37.86 -56.02 84.77
C GLU A 71 38.35 -55.03 83.71
N ARG A 72 39.57 -55.20 83.18
CA ARG A 72 40.11 -54.41 82.06
C ARG A 72 39.36 -54.73 80.76
N LEU A 73 39.23 -56.02 80.43
CA LEU A 73 38.51 -56.51 79.25
C LEU A 73 37.02 -56.18 79.28
N GLU A 74 36.36 -56.24 80.45
CA GLU A 74 34.97 -55.83 80.60
C GLU A 74 34.74 -54.32 80.35
N ARG A 75 35.71 -53.47 80.69
CA ARG A 75 35.66 -52.04 80.37
C ARG A 75 35.93 -51.78 78.89
N GLU A 76 36.94 -52.44 78.33
CA GLU A 76 37.29 -52.35 76.90
C GLU A 76 36.12 -52.80 76.01
N SER A 77 35.43 -53.89 76.37
CA SER A 77 34.23 -54.36 75.69
C SER A 77 33.06 -53.36 75.75
N LYS A 78 32.83 -52.69 76.89
CA LYS A 78 31.80 -51.64 77.04
C LYS A 78 32.10 -50.39 76.20
N ASN A 79 33.37 -50.00 76.12
CA ASN A 79 33.81 -48.90 75.26
C ASN A 79 33.58 -49.26 73.78
N LEU A 80 34.04 -50.43 73.33
CA LEU A 80 33.87 -50.89 71.94
C LEU A 80 32.38 -51.03 71.54
N ALA A 81 31.50 -51.40 72.47
CA ALA A 81 30.05 -51.39 72.23
C ALA A 81 29.51 -49.98 71.99
N THR A 82 29.93 -49.01 72.82
CA THR A 82 29.56 -47.59 72.70
C THR A 82 30.09 -46.98 71.39
N ASP A 83 31.35 -47.25 71.02
CA ASP A 83 31.95 -46.77 69.78
C ASP A 83 31.25 -47.37 68.54
N LYS A 84 30.87 -48.64 68.59
CA LYS A 84 30.08 -49.29 67.54
C LYS A 84 28.70 -48.64 67.36
N GLU A 85 28.02 -48.28 68.45
CA GLU A 85 26.75 -47.55 68.39
C GLU A 85 26.93 -46.15 67.79
N ASN A 86 27.94 -45.40 68.27
CA ASN A 86 28.29 -44.08 67.74
C ASN A 86 28.59 -44.10 66.23
N LEU A 87 29.40 -45.06 65.76
CA LEU A 87 29.71 -45.23 64.34
C LEU A 87 28.48 -45.63 63.51
N THR A 88 27.60 -46.47 64.07
CA THR A 88 26.32 -46.84 63.42
C THR A 88 25.41 -45.62 63.25
N ASN A 89 25.32 -44.76 64.28
CA ASN A 89 24.53 -43.54 64.24
C ASN A 89 25.11 -42.51 63.25
N GLN A 90 26.44 -42.36 63.19
CA GLN A 90 27.10 -41.51 62.19
C GLN A 90 26.88 -42.02 60.76
N LEU A 91 27.02 -43.33 60.51
CA LEU A 91 26.76 -43.94 59.20
C LEU A 91 25.31 -43.68 58.73
N ASN A 92 24.35 -43.85 59.63
CA ASN A 92 22.93 -43.56 59.35
C ASN A 92 22.66 -42.07 59.05
N ALA A 93 23.38 -41.15 59.70
CA ALA A 93 23.28 -39.71 59.43
C ALA A 93 23.87 -39.35 58.05
N SER A 94 25.09 -39.82 57.76
CA SER A 94 25.74 -39.61 56.46
C SER A 94 24.93 -40.20 55.30
N GLN A 95 24.31 -41.38 55.49
CA GLN A 95 23.47 -42.00 54.46
C GLN A 95 22.20 -41.20 54.15
N LYS A 96 21.62 -40.49 55.13
CA LYS A 96 20.51 -39.55 54.90
C LYS A 96 20.99 -38.33 54.10
N GLN A 97 22.08 -37.70 54.51
CA GLN A 97 22.67 -36.55 53.81
C GLN A 97 23.03 -36.87 52.36
N VAL A 98 23.59 -38.06 52.07
CA VAL A 98 23.86 -38.51 50.69
C VAL A 98 22.58 -38.63 49.86
N ASN A 99 21.48 -39.10 50.45
CA ASN A 99 20.19 -39.21 49.75
C ASN A 99 19.56 -37.82 49.52
N GLU A 100 19.65 -36.91 50.49
CA GLU A 100 19.18 -35.53 50.39
C GLU A 100 19.96 -34.76 49.30
N LEU A 101 21.29 -34.88 49.27
CA LEU A 101 22.15 -34.29 48.25
C LEU A 101 21.89 -34.88 46.86
N LYS A 102 21.64 -36.19 46.76
CA LYS A 102 21.26 -36.84 45.49
C LYS A 102 19.94 -36.29 44.94
N ASN A 103 18.94 -36.12 45.81
CA ASN A 103 17.64 -35.56 45.42
C ASN A 103 17.76 -34.08 45.01
N SER A 104 18.50 -33.28 45.78
CA SER A 104 18.79 -31.87 45.45
C SER A 104 19.50 -31.73 44.10
N LYS A 105 20.50 -32.58 43.82
CA LYS A 105 21.19 -32.63 42.52
C LYS A 105 20.21 -32.92 41.37
N GLN A 106 19.27 -33.85 41.55
CA GLN A 106 18.28 -34.18 40.51
C GLN A 106 17.33 -33.01 40.23
N VAL A 107 16.91 -32.26 41.26
CA VAL A 107 16.08 -31.06 41.10
C VAL A 107 16.85 -30.00 40.30
N LEU A 108 18.10 -29.71 40.67
CA LEU A 108 18.95 -28.73 39.96
C LEU A 108 19.25 -29.14 38.51
N GLU A 109 19.36 -30.44 38.21
CA GLU A 109 19.50 -30.94 36.84
C GLU A 109 18.23 -30.74 36.01
N ASN A 110 17.05 -30.88 36.62
CA ASN A 110 15.76 -30.63 35.97
C ASN A 110 15.53 -29.13 35.73
N GLU A 111 15.71 -28.28 36.76
CA GLU A 111 15.60 -26.82 36.66
C GLU A 111 16.53 -26.25 35.57
N LYS A 112 17.77 -26.77 35.50
CA LYS A 112 18.72 -26.40 34.45
C LYS A 112 18.24 -26.77 33.04
N ALA A 113 17.57 -27.91 32.88
CA ALA A 113 17.00 -28.31 31.59
C ALA A 113 15.82 -27.40 31.19
N GLU A 114 14.92 -27.09 32.13
CA GLU A 114 13.80 -26.16 31.91
C GLU A 114 14.29 -24.77 31.53
N LEU A 115 15.25 -24.20 32.28
CA LEU A 115 15.87 -22.91 31.95
C LEU A 115 16.59 -22.92 30.59
N THR A 116 17.19 -24.05 30.19
CA THR A 116 17.82 -24.18 28.86
C THR A 116 16.78 -24.18 27.74
N ASN A 117 15.64 -24.85 27.94
CA ASN A 117 14.53 -24.86 27.00
C ASN A 117 13.90 -23.46 26.88
N GLU A 118 13.68 -22.76 27.99
CA GLU A 118 13.06 -21.42 27.98
C GLU A 118 13.96 -20.37 27.31
N ASN A 119 15.26 -20.38 27.60
CA ASN A 119 16.24 -19.55 26.88
C ASN A 119 16.24 -19.83 25.37
N THR A 120 15.96 -21.07 24.96
CA THR A 120 15.86 -21.44 23.54
C THR A 120 14.60 -20.85 22.89
N LYS A 121 13.43 -20.90 23.56
CA LYS A 121 12.21 -20.23 23.07
C LYS A 121 12.42 -18.72 22.93
N LEU A 122 12.89 -18.05 23.99
CA LEU A 122 13.11 -16.60 24.02
C LEU A 122 14.11 -16.13 22.95
N LYS A 123 15.10 -16.96 22.60
CA LYS A 123 16.04 -16.68 21.51
C LYS A 123 15.34 -16.74 20.14
N ASN A 124 14.42 -17.69 19.93
CA ASN A 124 13.65 -17.81 18.69
C ASN A 124 12.66 -16.64 18.56
N GLU A 125 11.86 -16.35 19.59
CA GLU A 125 10.93 -15.21 19.62
C GLU A 125 11.64 -13.88 19.35
N LYS A 126 12.82 -13.68 19.96
CA LYS A 126 13.67 -12.50 19.69
C LYS A 126 14.11 -12.41 18.23
N THR A 127 14.32 -13.55 17.56
CA THR A 127 14.68 -13.60 16.13
C THR A 127 13.49 -13.22 15.27
N ASP A 128 12.32 -13.83 15.51
CA ASP A 128 11.06 -13.56 14.78
C ASP A 128 10.65 -12.07 14.91
N LEU A 129 10.76 -11.50 16.11
CA LEU A 129 10.52 -10.07 16.37
C LEU A 129 11.54 -9.17 15.65
N THR A 130 12.81 -9.58 15.56
CA THR A 130 13.84 -8.84 14.83
C THR A 130 13.53 -8.80 13.34
N GLU A 131 13.17 -9.93 12.73
CA GLU A 131 12.74 -9.97 11.33
C GLU A 131 11.47 -9.15 11.09
N LYS A 132 10.48 -9.25 11.98
CA LYS A 132 9.22 -8.49 11.85
C LYS A 132 9.48 -6.99 11.87
N ASN A 133 10.38 -6.52 12.73
CA ASN A 133 10.80 -5.11 12.76
C ASN A 133 11.57 -4.70 11.49
N GLN A 134 12.39 -5.58 10.91
CA GLN A 134 13.04 -5.31 9.62
C GLN A 134 12.00 -5.18 8.49
N ARG A 135 11.04 -6.12 8.39
CA ARG A 135 9.94 -6.08 7.40
C ARG A 135 9.14 -4.78 7.50
N LEU A 136 8.71 -4.39 8.71
CA LEU A 136 7.99 -3.13 8.96
C LEU A 136 8.82 -1.88 8.63
N THR A 137 10.15 -1.93 8.79
CA THR A 137 11.05 -0.83 8.43
C THR A 137 11.15 -0.65 6.90
N THR A 138 11.21 -1.75 6.16
CA THR A 138 11.15 -1.74 4.68
C THR A 138 9.80 -1.22 4.18
N GLU A 139 8.69 -1.75 4.71
CA GLU A 139 7.33 -1.33 4.34
C GLU A 139 7.11 0.18 4.60
N LYS A 140 7.53 0.68 5.77
CA LYS A 140 7.48 2.12 6.09
C LYS A 140 8.30 2.96 5.10
N THR A 141 9.42 2.46 4.61
CA THR A 141 10.26 3.14 3.63
C THR A 141 9.60 3.17 2.26
N GLU A 142 8.98 2.07 1.83
CA GLU A 142 8.21 2.01 0.58
C GLU A 142 6.97 2.92 0.61
N LEU A 143 6.24 2.95 1.72
CA LEU A 143 5.09 3.85 1.91
C LEU A 143 5.52 5.32 1.89
N ASN A 144 6.63 5.69 2.53
CA ASN A 144 7.18 7.05 2.44
C ASN A 144 7.51 7.44 0.98
N ASN A 145 8.12 6.52 0.20
CA ASN A 145 8.44 6.77 -1.21
C ASN A 145 7.19 6.90 -2.10
N LYS A 146 6.10 6.18 -1.77
CA LYS A 146 4.80 6.36 -2.43
C LYS A 146 4.17 7.71 -2.08
N ILE A 147 4.28 8.16 -0.83
CA ILE A 147 3.78 9.46 -0.37
C ILE A 147 4.53 10.62 -1.08
N THR A 148 5.86 10.55 -1.19
CA THR A 148 6.63 11.60 -1.91
C THR A 148 6.32 11.60 -3.40
N GLY A 149 6.19 10.44 -4.05
CA GLY A 149 5.77 10.33 -5.46
C GLY A 149 4.39 10.93 -5.72
N LEU A 150 3.39 10.59 -4.88
CA LEU A 150 2.05 11.15 -4.96
C LEU A 150 2.02 12.67 -4.69
N ALA A 151 2.88 13.18 -3.81
CA ALA A 151 3.03 14.62 -3.62
C ALA A 151 3.58 15.29 -4.90
N THR A 152 4.62 14.75 -5.53
CA THR A 152 5.16 15.32 -6.78
C THR A 152 4.17 15.30 -7.93
N GLU A 153 3.38 14.23 -8.07
CA GLU A 153 2.34 14.14 -9.11
C GLU A 153 1.17 15.11 -8.86
N LYS A 154 0.79 15.32 -7.60
CA LYS A 154 -0.23 16.29 -7.22
C LYS A 154 0.19 17.72 -7.59
N GLU A 155 1.44 18.11 -7.33
CA GLU A 155 1.94 19.44 -7.72
C GLU A 155 2.02 19.56 -9.25
N ARG A 156 2.45 18.51 -9.96
CA ARG A 156 2.46 18.48 -11.44
C ARG A 156 1.06 18.71 -12.03
N LEU A 157 0.05 18.02 -11.52
CA LEU A 157 -1.35 18.17 -11.92
C LEU A 157 -1.93 19.55 -11.54
N SER A 158 -1.46 20.16 -10.45
CA SER A 158 -1.85 21.53 -10.07
C SER A 158 -1.35 22.56 -11.08
N THR A 159 -0.08 22.47 -11.50
CA THR A 159 0.51 23.33 -12.54
C THR A 159 -0.15 23.09 -13.91
N GLU A 160 -0.43 21.84 -14.28
CA GLU A 160 -1.14 21.50 -15.52
C GLU A 160 -2.54 22.13 -15.56
N LYS A 161 -3.29 22.05 -14.44
CA LYS A 161 -4.59 22.71 -14.30
C LYS A 161 -4.51 24.23 -14.40
N GLU A 162 -3.49 24.86 -13.82
CA GLU A 162 -3.30 26.32 -13.90
C GLU A 162 -3.04 26.76 -15.35
N ASN A 163 -2.19 26.03 -16.09
CA ASN A 163 -1.92 26.31 -17.50
C ASN A 163 -3.18 26.13 -18.37
N LEU A 164 -3.90 25.01 -18.22
CA LEU A 164 -5.17 24.79 -18.93
C LEU A 164 -6.25 25.83 -18.61
N THR A 165 -6.17 26.48 -17.45
CA THR A 165 -7.07 27.60 -17.09
C THR A 165 -6.71 28.86 -17.89
N LYS A 166 -5.42 29.21 -17.98
CA LYS A 166 -4.92 30.33 -18.78
C LYS A 166 -5.18 30.13 -20.28
N ASP A 167 -4.94 28.92 -20.79
CA ASP A 167 -5.21 28.59 -22.20
C ASP A 167 -6.70 28.75 -22.54
N LYS A 168 -7.60 28.37 -21.62
CA LYS A 168 -9.04 28.60 -21.77
C LYS A 168 -9.40 30.10 -21.76
N GLU A 169 -8.79 30.90 -20.89
CA GLU A 169 -9.01 32.36 -20.83
C GLU A 169 -8.52 33.05 -22.11
N ASN A 170 -7.35 32.65 -22.62
CA ASN A 170 -6.82 33.10 -23.92
C ASN A 170 -7.78 32.74 -25.06
N LEU A 171 -8.16 31.46 -25.20
CA LEU A 171 -9.07 30.99 -26.26
C LEU A 171 -10.46 31.65 -26.19
N THR A 172 -10.94 32.00 -24.99
CA THR A 172 -12.20 32.75 -24.82
C THR A 172 -12.06 34.19 -25.33
N THR A 173 -10.89 34.80 -25.13
CA THR A 173 -10.56 36.16 -25.61
C THR A 173 -10.37 36.19 -27.13
N ASP A 174 -9.68 35.18 -27.69
CA ASP A 174 -9.50 35.01 -29.13
C ASP A 174 -10.84 34.77 -29.83
N LEU A 175 -11.72 33.94 -29.26
CA LEU A 175 -13.06 33.69 -29.80
C LEU A 175 -13.90 34.97 -29.83
N SER A 176 -13.97 35.70 -28.71
CA SER A 176 -14.72 36.97 -28.64
C SER A 176 -14.17 38.03 -29.61
N THR A 177 -12.85 38.03 -29.83
CA THR A 177 -12.19 38.87 -30.83
C THR A 177 -12.57 38.46 -32.26
N ALA A 178 -12.60 37.17 -32.55
CA ALA A 178 -13.00 36.64 -33.86
C ALA A 178 -14.49 36.87 -34.17
N GLU A 179 -15.38 36.72 -33.18
CA GLU A 179 -16.80 37.04 -33.28
C GLU A 179 -17.00 38.52 -33.63
N SER A 180 -16.33 39.43 -32.92
CA SER A 180 -16.36 40.87 -33.19
C SER A 180 -15.84 41.24 -34.59
N GLN A 181 -14.78 40.56 -35.06
CA GLN A 181 -14.27 40.73 -36.42
C GLN A 181 -15.23 40.17 -37.48
N ALA A 182 -15.91 39.05 -37.23
CA ALA A 182 -16.90 38.47 -38.13
C ALA A 182 -18.15 39.36 -38.25
N GLU A 183 -18.66 39.87 -37.12
CA GLU A 183 -19.73 40.86 -37.02
C GLU A 183 -19.40 42.11 -37.87
N GLN A 184 -18.23 42.72 -37.65
CA GLN A 184 -17.79 43.89 -38.41
C GLN A 184 -17.59 43.59 -39.90
N THR A 185 -17.14 42.38 -40.26
CA THR A 185 -16.96 41.97 -41.66
C THR A 185 -18.30 41.76 -42.36
N SER A 186 -19.29 41.18 -41.67
CA SER A 186 -20.67 41.06 -42.15
C SER A 186 -21.30 42.43 -42.39
N GLN A 187 -21.13 43.38 -41.47
CA GLN A 187 -21.60 44.77 -41.64
C GLN A 187 -20.96 45.42 -42.89
N LYS A 188 -19.63 45.33 -43.04
CA LYS A 188 -18.89 45.84 -44.21
C LYS A 188 -19.31 45.18 -45.52
N LEU A 189 -19.65 43.89 -45.51
CA LEU A 189 -20.15 43.17 -46.68
C LEU A 189 -21.51 43.72 -47.11
N ASN A 190 -22.45 43.87 -46.18
CA ASN A 190 -23.77 44.47 -46.44
C ASN A 190 -23.63 45.92 -46.99
N GLU A 191 -22.74 46.74 -46.42
CA GLU A 191 -22.43 48.08 -46.94
C GLU A 191 -21.82 48.07 -48.35
N LEU A 192 -21.04 47.04 -48.69
CA LEU A 192 -20.42 46.90 -50.01
C LEU A 192 -21.45 46.44 -51.05
N GLU A 193 -22.30 45.47 -50.71
CA GLU A 193 -23.40 45.02 -51.58
C GLU A 193 -24.39 46.15 -51.87
N GLN A 194 -24.79 46.93 -50.86
CA GLN A 194 -25.64 48.11 -51.04
C GLN A 194 -24.99 49.17 -51.96
N ARG A 195 -23.69 49.43 -51.79
CA ARG A 195 -22.95 50.36 -52.68
C ARG A 195 -22.72 49.80 -54.08
N HIS A 196 -22.69 48.49 -54.26
CA HIS A 196 -22.46 47.85 -55.55
C HIS A 196 -23.76 47.61 -56.35
N ALA A 197 -24.93 47.54 -55.69
CA ALA A 197 -26.22 47.35 -56.34
C ALA A 197 -26.53 48.31 -57.53
N PRO A 198 -26.19 49.62 -57.49
CA PRO A 198 -26.37 50.51 -58.64
C PRO A 198 -25.45 50.17 -59.82
N TYR A 199 -24.24 49.66 -59.55
CA TYR A 199 -23.29 49.24 -60.57
C TYR A 199 -23.74 47.94 -61.24
N LYS A 200 -24.27 46.97 -60.48
CA LYS A 200 -24.84 45.73 -61.04
C LYS A 200 -26.03 46.01 -61.98
N LYS A 201 -26.83 47.04 -61.70
CA LYS A 201 -27.88 47.52 -62.62
C LYS A 201 -27.29 48.15 -63.90
N LEU A 202 -26.24 48.96 -63.76
CA LEU A 202 -25.55 49.61 -64.88
C LEU A 202 -24.79 48.61 -65.77
N GLU A 203 -24.22 47.57 -65.17
CA GLU A 203 -23.58 46.43 -65.83
C GLU A 203 -24.59 45.69 -66.70
N LYS A 204 -25.72 45.26 -66.13
CA LYS A 204 -26.80 44.62 -66.90
C LYS A 204 -27.33 45.52 -68.02
N LEU A 205 -27.49 46.83 -67.76
CA LEU A 205 -27.89 47.80 -68.78
C LEU A 205 -26.86 47.85 -69.94
N TYR A 206 -25.57 47.76 -69.64
CA TYR A 206 -24.51 47.75 -70.65
C TYR A 206 -24.46 46.44 -71.44
N GLU A 207 -24.64 45.28 -70.79
CA GLU A 207 -24.79 43.99 -71.47
C GLU A 207 -25.94 44.01 -72.48
N VAL A 208 -27.15 44.35 -72.02
CA VAL A 208 -28.34 44.41 -72.89
C VAL A 208 -28.18 45.46 -73.99
N PHE A 209 -27.58 46.61 -73.70
CA PHE A 209 -27.26 47.62 -74.72
C PHE A 209 -26.32 47.09 -75.81
N LEU A 210 -25.23 46.40 -75.45
CA LEU A 210 -24.27 45.87 -76.42
C LEU A 210 -24.92 44.89 -77.40
N GLU A 211 -25.82 44.02 -76.92
CA GLU A 211 -26.52 43.03 -77.73
C GLU A 211 -27.50 43.65 -78.74
N VAL A 212 -28.12 44.79 -78.41
CA VAL A 212 -29.10 45.46 -79.29
C VAL A 212 -28.58 46.72 -80.00
N ARG A 213 -27.33 47.13 -79.74
CA ARG A 213 -26.73 48.37 -80.30
C ARG A 213 -26.87 48.50 -81.82
N GLU A 214 -26.77 47.39 -82.56
CA GLU A 214 -26.94 47.36 -84.02
C GLU A 214 -28.35 47.74 -84.50
N CYS A 215 -29.36 47.56 -83.63
CA CYS A 215 -30.77 47.83 -83.93
C CYS A 215 -31.13 49.31 -83.72
N LEU A 216 -30.31 50.02 -82.93
CA LEU A 216 -30.48 51.43 -82.57
C LEU A 216 -29.99 52.32 -83.71
N ASN A 217 -30.68 52.26 -84.85
CA ASN A 217 -30.30 52.94 -86.09
C ASN A 217 -30.62 54.46 -86.06
N PHE A 218 -30.07 55.13 -85.06
CA PHE A 218 -30.14 56.57 -84.79
C PHE A 218 -28.71 57.13 -84.84
N ASN A 219 -28.53 58.41 -85.22
CA ASN A 219 -27.21 59.07 -85.25
C ASN A 219 -26.44 59.00 -83.91
N PHE A 220 -27.18 58.79 -82.82
CA PHE A 220 -26.75 58.25 -81.53
C PHE A 220 -25.50 57.34 -81.60
N VAL A 221 -25.56 56.24 -82.36
CA VAL A 221 -24.54 55.18 -82.32
C VAL A 221 -23.23 55.57 -83.04
N ALA A 222 -23.21 56.69 -83.78
CA ALA A 222 -22.01 57.16 -84.48
C ALA A 222 -20.89 57.62 -83.52
N THR A 223 -21.20 57.92 -82.26
CA THR A 223 -20.21 58.39 -81.26
C THR A 223 -20.36 57.79 -79.86
N THR A 224 -21.51 57.22 -79.47
CA THR A 224 -21.68 56.59 -78.15
C THR A 224 -20.94 55.25 -78.05
N HIS A 225 -19.96 55.13 -77.16
CA HIS A 225 -19.17 53.91 -76.99
C HIS A 225 -19.52 53.12 -75.73
N SER A 226 -20.27 53.71 -74.79
CA SER A 226 -20.65 53.12 -73.50
C SER A 226 -22.14 53.32 -73.19
N ALA A 227 -22.66 52.54 -72.23
CA ALA A 227 -24.01 52.76 -71.69
C ALA A 227 -24.15 54.08 -70.91
N MET A 228 -23.05 54.70 -70.46
CA MET A 228 -23.10 56.05 -69.86
C MET A 228 -23.44 57.10 -70.92
N ASP A 229 -22.87 56.99 -72.12
CA ASP A 229 -23.15 57.92 -73.23
C ASP A 229 -24.61 57.76 -73.72
N LEU A 230 -25.13 56.52 -73.68
CA LEU A 230 -26.53 56.19 -73.91
C LEU A 230 -27.45 56.86 -72.87
N ILE A 231 -27.21 56.67 -71.57
CA ILE A 231 -27.98 57.33 -70.51
C ILE A 231 -27.90 58.85 -70.66
N ALA A 232 -26.71 59.42 -70.86
CA ALA A 232 -26.52 60.86 -70.98
C ALA A 232 -27.27 61.45 -72.17
N SER A 233 -27.26 60.77 -73.31
CA SER A 233 -28.01 61.18 -74.51
C SER A 233 -29.52 61.08 -74.29
N VAL A 234 -30.01 59.98 -73.70
CA VAL A 234 -31.43 59.82 -73.33
C VAL A 234 -31.86 60.89 -72.31
N LEU A 235 -31.03 61.28 -71.35
CA LEU A 235 -31.36 62.35 -70.40
C LEU A 235 -31.31 63.76 -71.01
N SER A 236 -30.66 63.95 -72.17
CA SER A 236 -30.55 65.25 -72.86
C SER A 236 -31.83 65.64 -73.59
N ASP A 237 -32.49 64.68 -74.25
CA ASP A 237 -33.87 64.82 -74.75
C ASP A 237 -34.64 63.51 -74.50
N SER A 238 -35.12 63.37 -73.26
CA SER A 238 -35.86 62.21 -72.78
C SER A 238 -37.11 61.92 -73.59
N LYS A 239 -37.75 62.96 -74.15
CA LYS A 239 -38.91 62.77 -75.02
C LYS A 239 -38.48 62.15 -76.34
N TYR A 240 -37.56 62.80 -77.06
CA TYR A 240 -37.14 62.35 -78.39
C TYR A 240 -36.53 60.94 -78.33
N TYR A 241 -35.65 60.65 -77.38
CA TYR A 241 -34.96 59.36 -77.35
C TYR A 241 -35.81 58.21 -76.78
N LEU A 242 -36.69 58.45 -75.78
CA LEU A 242 -37.64 57.40 -75.37
C LEU A 242 -38.70 57.11 -76.44
N GLU A 243 -39.27 58.14 -77.07
CA GLU A 243 -40.32 57.95 -78.09
C GLU A 243 -39.76 57.17 -79.29
N ASN A 244 -38.53 57.47 -79.71
CA ASN A 244 -37.81 56.70 -80.73
C ASN A 244 -37.46 55.26 -80.29
N LEU A 245 -36.92 55.07 -79.08
CA LEU A 245 -36.56 53.73 -78.60
C LEU A 245 -37.79 52.83 -78.39
N TYR A 246 -38.89 53.39 -77.86
CA TYR A 246 -40.18 52.72 -77.74
C TYR A 246 -40.71 52.27 -79.11
N ASN A 247 -40.72 53.18 -80.09
CA ASN A 247 -41.15 52.87 -81.45
C ASN A 247 -40.27 51.79 -82.09
N LYS A 248 -38.95 51.79 -81.82
CA LYS A 248 -38.04 50.77 -82.35
C LYS A 248 -38.18 49.41 -81.67
N ALA A 249 -38.35 49.37 -80.35
CA ALA A 249 -38.68 48.12 -79.63
C ALA A 249 -40.00 47.53 -80.14
N SER A 250 -41.03 48.36 -80.29
CA SER A 250 -42.34 47.98 -80.84
C SER A 250 -42.24 47.44 -82.28
N GLN A 251 -41.32 47.98 -83.10
CA GLN A 251 -41.03 47.45 -84.44
C GLN A 251 -40.33 46.09 -84.39
N GLU A 252 -39.23 45.96 -83.64
CA GLU A 252 -38.41 44.74 -83.62
C GLU A 252 -39.13 43.57 -82.93
N LEU A 253 -40.07 43.83 -82.02
CA LEU A 253 -40.98 42.82 -81.45
C LEU A 253 -41.89 42.12 -82.49
N SER A 254 -41.93 42.60 -83.74
CA SER A 254 -42.61 41.91 -84.85
C SER A 254 -41.76 40.86 -85.57
N ASP A 255 -40.42 40.88 -85.45
CA ASP A 255 -39.56 39.88 -86.11
C ASP A 255 -39.43 38.60 -85.26
N LYS A 256 -40.20 37.59 -85.65
CA LYS A 256 -40.22 36.24 -85.06
C LYS A 256 -38.90 35.46 -85.24
N ARG A 257 -37.88 36.02 -85.90
CA ARG A 257 -36.56 35.41 -86.11
C ARG A 257 -35.46 35.99 -85.20
N SER A 258 -35.77 36.99 -84.36
CA SER A 258 -34.79 37.60 -83.47
C SER A 258 -35.32 37.86 -82.06
N ASP A 259 -34.45 37.68 -81.08
CA ASP A 259 -34.60 38.10 -79.68
C ASP A 259 -34.34 39.60 -79.47
N LYS A 260 -33.84 40.31 -80.50
CA LYS A 260 -33.53 41.76 -80.46
C LYS A 260 -34.73 42.61 -80.02
N GLY A 261 -35.96 42.25 -80.38
CA GLY A 261 -37.18 42.93 -79.91
C GLY A 261 -37.40 42.82 -78.40
N GLU A 262 -37.21 41.63 -77.82
CA GLU A 262 -37.36 41.39 -76.38
C GLU A 262 -36.27 42.13 -75.59
N LYS A 263 -35.04 42.09 -76.09
CA LYS A 263 -33.88 42.77 -75.50
C LYS A 263 -33.97 44.30 -75.63
N LEU A 264 -34.61 44.82 -76.68
CA LEU A 264 -34.91 46.26 -76.78
C LEU A 264 -35.98 46.71 -75.79
N ALA A 265 -36.99 45.86 -75.51
CA ALA A 265 -37.95 46.12 -74.45
C ALA A 265 -37.28 46.10 -73.06
N GLU A 266 -36.40 45.13 -72.81
CA GLU A 266 -35.58 45.09 -71.58
C GLU A 266 -34.64 46.30 -71.46
N LEU A 267 -33.98 46.72 -72.55
CA LEU A 267 -33.18 47.94 -72.58
C LEU A 267 -34.02 49.18 -72.23
N PHE A 268 -35.23 49.26 -72.78
CA PHE A 268 -36.15 50.37 -72.54
C PHE A 268 -36.63 50.42 -71.08
N ASP A 269 -36.99 49.28 -70.50
CA ASP A 269 -37.33 49.18 -69.07
C ASP A 269 -36.14 49.53 -68.16
N LEU A 270 -34.93 49.01 -68.44
CA LEU A 270 -33.72 49.32 -67.68
C LEU A 270 -33.33 50.80 -67.79
N LEU A 271 -33.44 51.43 -68.97
CA LEU A 271 -33.18 52.86 -69.14
C LEU A 271 -34.17 53.73 -68.37
N PHE A 272 -35.43 53.31 -68.29
CA PHE A 272 -36.47 54.10 -67.61
C PHE A 272 -36.19 54.26 -66.10
N GLU A 273 -35.50 53.31 -65.47
CA GLU A 273 -35.08 53.45 -64.06
C GLU A 273 -34.13 54.63 -63.82
N TYR A 274 -33.39 55.09 -64.83
CA TYR A 274 -32.43 56.19 -64.71
C TYR A 274 -33.05 57.57 -65.00
N ILE A 275 -34.31 57.63 -65.46
CA ILE A 275 -34.96 58.87 -65.93
C ILE A 275 -35.63 59.59 -64.76
N LYS A 276 -35.08 60.76 -64.42
CA LYS A 276 -35.48 61.58 -63.26
C LYS A 276 -36.39 62.77 -63.60
N ASP A 277 -36.78 62.93 -64.87
CA ASP A 277 -37.74 63.96 -65.26
C ASP A 277 -39.15 63.53 -64.84
N SER A 278 -39.72 64.24 -63.85
CA SER A 278 -41.03 63.94 -63.26
C SER A 278 -42.20 64.01 -64.24
N LYS A 279 -41.99 64.55 -65.44
CA LYS A 279 -42.97 64.48 -66.54
C LYS A 279 -43.20 63.05 -67.04
N PHE A 280 -42.23 62.15 -66.84
CA PHE A 280 -42.26 60.76 -67.33
C PHE A 280 -42.69 59.79 -66.22
N GLU A 281 -43.76 59.03 -66.46
CA GLU A 281 -44.24 57.99 -65.54
C GLU A 281 -44.16 56.61 -66.21
N ARG A 282 -43.44 55.65 -65.60
CA ARG A 282 -43.46 54.25 -66.04
C ARG A 282 -44.81 53.64 -65.68
N LEU A 283 -45.39 52.87 -66.60
CA LEU A 283 -46.66 52.21 -66.35
C LEU A 283 -46.48 50.93 -65.54
N LYS A 284 -47.35 50.78 -64.55
CA LYS A 284 -47.49 49.55 -63.77
C LYS A 284 -48.22 48.49 -64.59
N GLU A 285 -48.07 47.24 -64.18
CA GLU A 285 -48.89 46.15 -64.70
C GLU A 285 -50.38 46.42 -64.44
N PRO A 286 -51.27 46.23 -65.43
CA PRO A 286 -52.71 46.21 -65.18
C PRO A 286 -53.03 45.04 -64.23
N SER A 287 -53.48 45.34 -63.01
CA SER A 287 -53.82 44.31 -62.01
C SER A 287 -55.04 43.46 -62.40
N ALA A 288 -55.75 43.86 -63.45
CA ALA A 288 -56.52 43.00 -64.34
C ALA A 288 -56.29 43.48 -65.79
N TYR A 289 -56.09 42.55 -66.73
CA TYR A 289 -55.76 42.88 -68.12
C TYR A 289 -56.96 43.36 -68.92
N ASP A 290 -57.18 44.68 -68.96
CA ASP A 290 -58.24 45.26 -69.79
C ASP A 290 -57.91 45.24 -71.30
N HIS A 291 -58.94 44.90 -72.08
CA HIS A 291 -59.02 44.85 -73.53
C HIS A 291 -58.58 46.17 -74.19
N SER A 292 -58.85 47.31 -73.54
CA SER A 292 -58.55 48.66 -74.04
C SER A 292 -57.06 48.95 -74.25
N CYS A 293 -56.18 48.18 -73.59
CA CYS A 293 -54.72 48.31 -73.68
C CYS A 293 -54.08 47.34 -74.70
N LYS A 294 -54.85 46.74 -75.62
CA LYS A 294 -54.34 45.73 -76.57
C LYS A 294 -54.32 46.25 -78.01
N THR A 295 -53.16 46.72 -78.47
CA THR A 295 -52.89 46.86 -79.91
C THR A 295 -52.57 45.47 -80.48
N LEU A 296 -53.61 44.66 -80.71
CA LEU A 296 -53.46 43.31 -81.27
C LEU A 296 -52.91 43.39 -82.70
N TYR A 297 -51.75 42.77 -82.94
CA TYR A 297 -51.20 42.65 -84.29
C TYR A 297 -51.96 41.58 -85.08
N PRO A 298 -52.22 41.75 -86.41
CA PRO A 298 -53.11 40.86 -87.17
C PRO A 298 -52.73 39.37 -87.26
N GLU A 299 -51.53 38.99 -86.80
CA GLU A 299 -50.99 37.64 -86.91
C GLU A 299 -51.15 36.79 -85.63
N GLN A 300 -51.99 37.23 -84.70
CA GLN A 300 -52.15 36.59 -83.39
C GLN A 300 -53.12 35.38 -83.44
N ASN A 301 -52.50 34.21 -83.57
CA ASN A 301 -52.99 32.84 -83.37
C ASN A 301 -53.79 32.13 -84.50
N ALA A 302 -53.15 31.10 -85.07
CA ALA A 302 -53.79 29.96 -85.74
C ALA A 302 -53.05 28.62 -85.50
N SER A 303 -52.00 28.55 -84.65
CA SER A 303 -50.99 27.48 -84.69
C SER A 303 -50.45 26.95 -83.33
N GLN A 304 -51.21 27.08 -82.25
CA GLN A 304 -51.01 26.32 -80.98
C GLN A 304 -49.63 26.44 -80.27
N LYS A 305 -48.97 27.61 -80.24
CA LYS A 305 -47.88 27.89 -79.27
C LYS A 305 -47.92 29.32 -78.74
N MET A 306 -47.33 29.50 -77.55
CA MET A 306 -47.44 30.67 -76.67
C MET A 306 -47.10 32.02 -77.35
N GLN A 307 -47.92 33.03 -77.03
CA GLN A 307 -47.71 34.43 -77.39
C GLN A 307 -46.52 35.03 -76.63
N ARG A 308 -45.88 36.04 -77.21
CA ARG A 308 -45.12 37.04 -76.45
C ARG A 308 -45.35 38.44 -77.01
N VAL A 309 -45.74 39.39 -76.16
CA VAL A 309 -45.59 40.83 -76.42
C VAL A 309 -45.38 41.59 -75.10
N VAL A 310 -44.22 42.23 -74.95
CA VAL A 310 -43.94 43.11 -73.80
C VAL A 310 -43.29 44.41 -74.27
N LEU A 311 -44.04 45.49 -74.17
CA LEU A 311 -43.54 46.85 -74.11
C LEU A 311 -44.55 47.69 -73.33
N ARG A 312 -44.26 47.93 -72.05
CA ARG A 312 -45.06 48.87 -71.25
C ARG A 312 -44.80 50.28 -71.79
N GLY A 313 -45.87 51.04 -71.97
CA GLY A 313 -45.79 52.45 -72.32
C GLY A 313 -45.27 53.34 -71.20
N TYR A 314 -45.45 54.64 -71.39
CA TYR A 314 -45.17 55.67 -70.41
C TYR A 314 -46.22 56.78 -70.49
N LYS A 315 -46.33 57.62 -69.46
CA LYS A 315 -46.91 58.95 -69.61
C LYS A 315 -45.82 59.98 -69.88
N HIS A 316 -46.15 61.03 -70.63
CA HIS A 316 -45.35 62.26 -70.66
C HIS A 316 -46.28 63.48 -70.66
N ASN A 317 -46.24 64.29 -69.58
CA ASN A 317 -47.20 65.37 -69.30
C ASN A 317 -48.66 64.91 -69.43
N ASP A 318 -49.04 63.92 -68.61
CA ASP A 318 -50.36 63.24 -68.58
C ASP A 318 -50.82 62.55 -69.87
N LYS A 319 -50.14 62.78 -71.01
CA LYS A 319 -50.42 62.07 -72.27
C LYS A 319 -49.93 60.64 -72.21
N VAL A 320 -50.76 59.76 -72.75
CA VAL A 320 -50.72 58.31 -72.65
C VAL A 320 -49.99 57.74 -73.89
N TYR A 321 -48.69 57.43 -73.75
CA TYR A 321 -47.85 56.77 -74.78
C TYR A 321 -47.79 55.26 -74.52
N TYR A 322 -48.89 54.56 -74.83
CA TYR A 322 -49.20 53.18 -74.37
C TYR A 322 -49.40 52.20 -75.56
N THR A 323 -49.43 50.86 -75.44
CA THR A 323 -48.84 49.83 -74.53
C THR A 323 -49.22 48.46 -75.14
N ILE A 324 -48.38 47.41 -75.11
CA ILE A 324 -48.65 46.09 -75.75
C ILE A 324 -47.88 44.97 -74.99
N VAL A 325 -48.36 43.84 -74.44
CA VAL A 325 -49.67 43.15 -74.29
C VAL A 325 -50.12 42.33 -75.51
N ASP A 326 -50.14 40.98 -75.48
CA ASP A 326 -50.35 40.04 -74.36
C ASP A 326 -49.33 38.87 -74.33
N MET A 327 -49.26 38.13 -73.21
CA MET A 327 -48.27 37.09 -72.91
C MET A 327 -48.91 35.73 -72.54
N GLY A 328 -49.96 35.30 -73.28
CA GLY A 328 -50.71 34.08 -73.02
C GLY A 328 -50.23 32.82 -73.77
N SER A 329 -50.42 31.64 -73.17
CA SER A 329 -50.54 30.36 -73.89
C SER A 329 -52.01 30.11 -74.19
#